data_AF-A0A378J1K9-F1
#
_entry.id   AF-A0A378J1K9-F1
#
_cell.length_a   1.000
_cell.length_b   1.000
_cell.length_c   1.000
_cell.angle_alpha   90.00
_cell.angle_beta   90.00
_cell.angle_gamma   90.00
#
_symmetry.space_group_name_H-M   'P 1'
#
loop_
_entity.id
_entity.type
_entity.pdbx_description
1 polymer ?
#
loop_
_entity_poly.entity_id
_entity_poly.type
_entity_poly.pdbx_seq_one_letter_code
_entity_poly.pdbx_strand_id
1 'polypeptide(L)'
;MNKKYNYLDEHGKKISKKQFDAYCYCRRLSSQLFEEIEWYSFFENRILAVIVRDFIDDDYGYVILGRDENRLFRCIDLSKKFSVSADICREELLSIIHSQYESSVQDCYPQGNNKKRKIDLFKECIPKNKQHKFFKILAQEPRFEAARNLISEITNSFIDKDGHYVREFQSENFHARLWELYLHMYFNHNVNLLVSNEHTSPDFELSYFGEKFFVEAVTVNPSTNPQRPDPPTSKPADIQKNLKNFMPIKFGSTLLSKLTKKYWEKNHVKNHPLVFAIHDYHTDDSMTWSRVALAIYLYGLESKIEDGVSTLYQVPKHKWKGKKIESGFFFNSQYSKYISGVLFSNQATLTKFNRMGKLAGLGSSSIKMIRMSFLLDDNPNALLPLMEYKDIDASDYEESWSEGLVIYHNPNALFPLNINAFNDICNVFYDNEVGLIGFNQSKEVLNSFTFVVQPK
;
A
#
# COMPACT_ATOMS: atom_id res chain seq x y z
N MET A 1 -37.74 7.87 -21.49
CA MET A 1 -37.01 7.81 -20.20
C MET A 1 -37.22 6.51 -19.40
N ASN A 2 -38.35 5.78 -19.46
CA ASN A 2 -38.60 4.63 -18.55
C ASN A 2 -37.98 3.25 -18.88
N LYS A 3 -37.61 2.91 -20.13
CA LYS A 3 -37.06 1.56 -20.43
C LYS A 3 -35.56 1.39 -20.14
N LYS A 4 -34.76 2.47 -20.21
CA LYS A 4 -33.29 2.41 -20.12
C LYS A 4 -32.77 2.41 -18.67
N TYR A 5 -33.44 3.13 -17.75
CA TYR A 5 -33.14 3.02 -16.32
C TYR A 5 -33.40 1.60 -15.81
N ASN A 6 -34.46 0.96 -16.30
CA ASN A 6 -34.76 -0.45 -16.01
C ASN A 6 -33.62 -1.40 -16.46
N TYR A 7 -32.95 -1.11 -17.58
CA TYR A 7 -31.85 -1.95 -18.06
C TYR A 7 -30.62 -1.91 -17.14
N LEU A 8 -30.25 -0.73 -16.64
CA LEU A 8 -29.14 -0.65 -15.67
C LEU A 8 -29.49 -1.45 -14.41
N ASP A 9 -30.72 -1.34 -13.91
CA ASP A 9 -31.16 -2.06 -12.71
C ASP A 9 -31.24 -3.59 -12.91
N GLU A 10 -31.54 -4.06 -14.13
CA GLU A 10 -31.63 -5.48 -14.49
C GLU A 10 -30.26 -6.13 -14.77
N HIS A 11 -29.34 -5.40 -15.41
CA HIS A 11 -28.10 -5.96 -15.96
C HIS A 11 -26.81 -5.36 -15.40
N GLY A 12 -26.88 -4.34 -14.55
CA GLY A 12 -25.71 -3.70 -13.98
C GLY A 12 -25.99 -2.86 -12.74
N LYS A 13 -25.06 -1.95 -12.45
CA LYS A 13 -25.18 -0.93 -11.41
C LYS A 13 -24.09 0.12 -11.55
N LYS A 14 -24.38 1.34 -11.11
CA LYS A 14 -23.34 2.32 -10.81
C LYS A 14 -22.53 1.84 -9.60
N ILE A 15 -21.22 1.94 -9.66
CA ILE A 15 -20.30 1.58 -8.57
C ILE A 15 -19.45 2.78 -8.19
N SER A 16 -18.89 2.76 -6.99
CA SER A 16 -17.95 3.81 -6.57
C SER A 16 -16.61 3.66 -7.30
N LYS A 17 -15.85 4.77 -7.39
CA LYS A 17 -14.48 4.74 -7.89
C LYS A 17 -13.63 3.69 -7.16
N LYS A 18 -13.77 3.57 -5.84
CA LYS A 18 -13.05 2.59 -5.00
C LYS A 18 -13.34 1.14 -5.43
N GLN A 19 -14.61 0.83 -5.73
CA GLN A 19 -15.00 -0.49 -6.24
C GLN A 19 -14.39 -0.76 -7.62
N PHE A 20 -14.39 0.24 -8.50
CA PHE A 20 -13.78 0.12 -9.82
C PHE A 20 -12.25 -0.03 -9.75
N ASP A 21 -11.59 0.75 -8.90
CA ASP A 21 -10.14 0.73 -8.69
C ASP A 21 -9.64 -0.61 -8.14
N ALA A 22 -10.43 -1.29 -7.31
CA ALA A 22 -10.06 -2.61 -6.82
C ALA A 22 -9.84 -3.65 -7.93
N TYR A 23 -10.54 -3.52 -9.06
CA TYR A 23 -10.39 -4.38 -10.24
C TYR A 23 -9.39 -3.83 -11.27
N CYS A 24 -9.21 -2.51 -11.30
CA CYS A 24 -8.54 -1.80 -12.39
C CYS A 24 -7.38 -0.91 -11.91
N TYR A 25 -6.77 -1.18 -10.76
CA TYR A 25 -5.71 -0.33 -10.18
C TYR A 25 -4.43 -0.25 -11.02
N CYS A 26 -4.16 -1.22 -11.90
CA CYS A 26 -3.01 -1.18 -12.82
C CYS A 26 -3.32 -0.46 -14.14
N ARG A 27 -4.48 0.22 -14.25
CA ARG A 27 -4.82 1.02 -15.42
C ARG A 27 -4.07 2.34 -15.41
N ARG A 28 -3.75 2.83 -16.60
CA ARG A 28 -3.31 4.21 -16.80
C ARG A 28 -4.17 4.84 -17.87
N LEU A 29 -5.32 5.36 -17.44
CA LEU A 29 -5.98 6.40 -18.21
C LEU A 29 -5.11 7.65 -18.08
N SER A 30 -4.93 8.40 -19.16
CA SER A 30 -4.17 9.64 -19.11
C SER A 30 -4.94 10.64 -18.25
N SER A 31 -4.65 10.66 -16.95
CA SER A 31 -5.25 11.60 -15.98
C SER A 31 -4.88 13.06 -16.29
N GLN A 32 -4.00 13.28 -17.27
CA GLN A 32 -3.67 14.60 -17.81
C GLN A 32 -4.62 15.05 -18.91
N LEU A 33 -5.35 14.12 -19.54
CA LEU A 33 -6.28 14.41 -20.64
C LEU A 33 -7.73 14.24 -20.20
N PHE A 34 -8.00 13.31 -19.29
CA PHE A 34 -9.36 12.96 -18.91
C PHE A 34 -9.55 12.89 -17.39
N GLU A 35 -10.75 13.28 -16.95
CA GLU A 35 -11.27 13.02 -15.62
C GLU A 35 -12.28 11.87 -15.66
N GLU A 36 -12.15 10.90 -14.75
CA GLU A 36 -13.18 9.86 -14.58
C GLU A 36 -14.33 10.40 -13.71
N ILE A 37 -15.56 10.29 -14.21
CA ILE A 37 -16.74 10.88 -13.55
C ILE A 37 -17.76 9.85 -13.08
N GLU A 38 -17.88 8.71 -13.77
CA GLU A 38 -18.83 7.66 -13.42
C GLU A 38 -18.26 6.27 -13.71
N TRP A 39 -18.60 5.30 -12.85
CA TRP A 39 -18.12 3.92 -12.96
C TRP A 39 -19.29 2.96 -12.86
N TYR A 40 -19.23 1.88 -13.64
CA TYR A 40 -20.30 0.91 -13.77
C TYR A 40 -19.75 -0.51 -13.73
N SER A 41 -20.58 -1.43 -13.22
CA SER A 41 -20.39 -2.86 -13.33
C SER A 41 -21.62 -3.48 -13.98
N PHE A 42 -21.41 -4.35 -14.96
CA PHE A 42 -22.45 -5.07 -15.68
C PHE A 42 -22.21 -6.58 -15.59
N PHE A 43 -23.31 -7.34 -15.63
CA PHE A 43 -23.30 -8.80 -15.72
C PHE A 43 -22.43 -9.48 -14.64
N GLU A 44 -22.63 -9.11 -13.37
CA GLU A 44 -21.89 -9.66 -12.22
C GLU A 44 -20.37 -9.36 -12.26
N ASN A 45 -20.01 -8.12 -12.61
CA ASN A 45 -18.62 -7.67 -12.77
C ASN A 45 -17.86 -8.34 -13.93
N ARG A 46 -18.53 -8.97 -14.90
CA ARG A 46 -17.85 -9.46 -16.11
C ARG A 46 -17.42 -8.32 -17.03
N ILE A 47 -18.19 -7.23 -17.03
CA ILE A 47 -17.87 -6.00 -17.75
C ILE A 47 -17.86 -4.85 -16.76
N LEU A 48 -16.83 -4.00 -16.86
CA LEU A 48 -16.78 -2.71 -16.17
C LEU A 48 -16.82 -1.61 -17.21
N ALA A 49 -17.36 -0.46 -16.86
CA ALA A 49 -17.29 0.72 -17.72
C ALA A 49 -17.00 1.97 -16.91
N VAL A 50 -16.34 2.93 -17.56
CA VAL A 50 -16.06 4.25 -16.99
C VAL A 50 -16.46 5.31 -18.00
N ILE A 51 -17.15 6.35 -17.52
CA ILE A 51 -17.37 7.58 -18.28
C ILE A 51 -16.29 8.57 -17.88
N VAL A 52 -15.70 9.20 -18.88
CA VAL A 52 -14.64 10.19 -18.73
C VAL A 52 -15.06 11.51 -19.35
N ARG A 53 -14.49 12.60 -18.85
CA ARG A 53 -14.64 13.97 -19.35
C ARG A 53 -13.30 14.47 -19.86
N ASP A 54 -13.26 14.97 -21.07
CA ASP A 54 -12.08 15.63 -21.63
C ASP A 54 -11.89 17.01 -21.00
N PHE A 55 -10.66 17.35 -20.60
CA PHE A 55 -10.35 18.65 -20.04
C PHE A 55 -10.29 19.78 -21.08
N ILE A 56 -10.14 19.46 -22.37
CA ILE A 56 -9.92 20.47 -23.42
C ILE A 56 -11.22 21.14 -23.84
N ASP A 57 -12.25 20.36 -24.15
CA ASP A 57 -13.52 20.82 -24.70
C ASP A 57 -14.74 20.44 -23.86
N ASP A 58 -14.54 19.82 -22.69
CA ASP A 58 -15.58 19.43 -21.73
C ASP A 58 -16.60 18.41 -22.29
N ASP A 59 -16.21 17.68 -23.34
CA ASP A 59 -17.02 16.59 -23.89
C ASP A 59 -16.72 15.25 -23.20
N TYR A 60 -17.63 14.28 -23.36
CA TYR A 60 -17.68 13.06 -22.57
C TYR A 60 -17.47 11.80 -23.42
N GLY A 61 -16.65 10.88 -22.95
CA GLY A 61 -16.42 9.57 -23.58
C GLY A 61 -16.67 8.43 -22.61
N TYR A 62 -16.68 7.20 -23.10
CA TYR A 62 -16.72 6.01 -22.26
C TYR A 62 -15.69 4.97 -22.70
N VAL A 63 -15.27 4.15 -21.73
CA VAL A 63 -14.42 2.99 -21.96
C VAL A 63 -15.10 1.77 -21.35
N ILE A 64 -15.19 0.69 -22.12
CA ILE A 64 -15.72 -0.60 -21.71
C ILE A 64 -14.55 -1.57 -21.51
N LEU A 65 -14.54 -2.24 -20.37
CA LEU A 65 -13.49 -3.14 -19.93
C LEU A 65 -14.02 -4.56 -19.73
N GLY A 66 -13.26 -5.55 -20.23
CA GLY A 66 -13.49 -6.97 -19.99
C GLY A 66 -12.21 -7.66 -19.53
N ARG A 67 -12.32 -8.83 -18.89
CA ARG A 67 -11.15 -9.58 -18.43
C ARG A 67 -10.39 -10.20 -19.58
N ASP A 68 -9.06 -10.07 -19.60
CA ASP A 68 -8.16 -10.73 -20.55
C ASP A 68 -7.79 -12.16 -20.08
N GLU A 69 -6.88 -12.81 -20.82
CA GLU A 69 -6.41 -14.17 -20.52
C GLU A 69 -5.72 -14.28 -19.16
N ASN A 70 -5.24 -13.15 -18.61
CA ASN A 70 -4.60 -13.03 -17.30
C ASN A 70 -5.58 -12.53 -16.22
N ARG A 71 -6.88 -12.47 -16.54
CA ARG A 71 -7.96 -11.96 -15.71
C ARG A 71 -7.85 -10.47 -15.37
N LEU A 72 -7.04 -9.70 -16.09
CA LEU A 72 -6.97 -8.25 -15.91
C LEU A 72 -8.06 -7.59 -16.75
N PHE A 73 -8.69 -6.53 -16.22
CA PHE A 73 -9.61 -5.73 -17.01
C PHE A 73 -8.84 -4.90 -18.05
N ARG A 74 -9.21 -5.06 -19.32
CA ARG A 74 -8.61 -4.40 -20.49
C ARG A 74 -9.69 -3.73 -21.30
N CYS A 75 -9.31 -2.66 -22.01
CA CYS A 75 -10.20 -2.00 -22.96
C CYS A 75 -10.63 -2.98 -24.05
N ILE A 76 -11.94 -3.19 -24.17
CA ILE A 76 -12.54 -4.03 -25.20
C ILE A 76 -13.38 -3.22 -26.19
N ASP A 77 -13.84 -2.05 -25.77
CA ASP A 77 -14.53 -1.07 -26.61
C ASP A 77 -14.45 0.32 -25.98
N LEU A 78 -14.64 1.36 -26.78
CA LEU A 78 -14.58 2.76 -26.36
C LEU A 78 -15.45 3.64 -27.26
N SER A 79 -15.86 4.78 -26.74
CA SER A 79 -16.63 5.78 -27.48
C SER A 79 -15.85 6.28 -28.71
N LYS A 80 -16.43 6.13 -29.90
CA LYS A 80 -15.83 6.62 -31.17
C LYS A 80 -16.02 8.12 -31.38
N LYS A 81 -16.96 8.71 -30.66
CA LYS A 81 -17.28 10.14 -30.64
C LYS A 81 -17.51 10.53 -29.19
N PHE A 82 -17.12 11.74 -28.84
CA PHE A 82 -17.44 12.30 -27.54
C PHE A 82 -18.83 12.94 -27.59
N SER A 83 -19.55 12.87 -26.48
CA SER A 83 -20.88 13.43 -26.31
C SER A 83 -20.80 14.76 -25.58
N VAL A 84 -21.67 15.71 -25.93
CA VAL A 84 -21.74 17.03 -25.30
C VAL A 84 -22.24 17.04 -23.85
N SER A 85 -22.68 15.89 -23.32
CA SER A 85 -23.06 15.76 -21.91
C SER A 85 -22.88 14.33 -21.40
N ALA A 86 -22.63 14.20 -20.09
CA ALA A 86 -22.53 12.92 -19.41
C ALA A 86 -23.80 12.06 -19.56
N ASP A 87 -24.99 12.68 -19.62
CA ASP A 87 -26.25 11.96 -19.77
C ASP A 87 -26.39 11.30 -21.14
N ILE A 88 -26.01 12.02 -22.21
CA ILE A 88 -25.99 11.46 -23.56
C ILE A 88 -24.97 10.32 -23.64
N CYS A 89 -23.76 10.55 -23.11
CA CYS A 89 -22.71 9.53 -23.06
C CYS A 89 -23.16 8.27 -22.31
N ARG A 90 -23.88 8.44 -21.19
CA ARG A 90 -24.45 7.32 -20.42
C ARG A 90 -25.51 6.56 -21.21
N GLU A 91 -26.38 7.26 -21.93
CA GLU A 91 -27.38 6.62 -22.79
C GLU A 91 -26.74 5.83 -23.93
N GLU A 92 -25.67 6.35 -24.53
CA GLU A 92 -24.90 5.68 -25.56
C GLU A 92 -24.19 4.44 -25.01
N LEU A 93 -23.52 4.55 -23.85
CA LEU A 93 -22.90 3.43 -23.15
C LEU A 93 -23.91 2.30 -22.91
N LEU A 94 -25.07 2.62 -22.32
CA LEU A 94 -26.12 1.63 -22.05
C LEU A 94 -26.65 0.98 -23.34
N SER A 95 -26.80 1.76 -24.42
CA SER A 95 -27.21 1.24 -25.72
C SER A 95 -26.20 0.24 -26.29
N ILE A 96 -24.91 0.51 -26.15
CA ILE A 96 -23.83 -0.39 -26.58
C ILE A 96 -23.78 -1.65 -25.71
N ILE A 97 -23.89 -1.52 -24.38
CA ILE A 97 -23.94 -2.67 -23.47
C ILE A 97 -25.10 -3.61 -23.82
N HIS A 98 -26.31 -3.07 -24.01
CA HIS A 98 -27.48 -3.85 -24.42
C HIS A 98 -27.30 -4.49 -25.80
N SER A 99 -26.97 -3.69 -26.82
CA SER A 99 -26.94 -4.19 -28.21
C SER A 99 -25.80 -5.14 -28.52
N GLN A 100 -24.64 -4.99 -27.87
CA GLN A 100 -23.45 -5.78 -28.20
C GLN A 100 -23.14 -6.87 -27.18
N TYR A 101 -23.40 -6.65 -25.88
CA TYR A 101 -22.86 -7.52 -24.82
C TYR A 101 -23.89 -8.38 -24.10
N GLU A 102 -25.18 -8.01 -24.09
CA GLU A 102 -26.20 -8.74 -23.32
C GLU A 102 -26.27 -10.23 -23.68
N SER A 103 -26.24 -10.54 -24.98
CA SER A 103 -26.31 -11.92 -25.50
C SER A 103 -24.93 -12.54 -25.80
N SER A 104 -23.84 -11.78 -25.62
CA SER A 104 -22.49 -12.18 -26.05
C SER A 104 -21.41 -12.02 -24.98
N VAL A 105 -21.78 -11.68 -23.74
CA VAL A 105 -20.84 -11.50 -22.63
C VAL A 105 -19.93 -12.72 -22.45
N GLN A 106 -18.63 -12.48 -22.30
CA GLN A 106 -17.62 -13.52 -22.18
C GLN A 106 -16.89 -13.38 -20.84
N ASP A 107 -16.39 -14.50 -20.34
CA ASP A 107 -15.51 -14.50 -19.15
C ASP A 107 -14.08 -14.06 -19.49
N CYS A 108 -13.71 -14.07 -20.78
CA CYS A 108 -12.39 -13.73 -21.28
C CYS A 108 -12.49 -13.05 -22.65
N TYR A 109 -11.80 -11.91 -22.80
CA TYR A 109 -11.65 -11.12 -24.01
C TYR A 109 -10.16 -11.08 -24.39
N PRO A 110 -9.69 -12.01 -25.24
CA PRO A 110 -8.27 -12.18 -25.53
C PRO A 110 -7.60 -10.91 -26.08
N GLN A 111 -6.40 -10.60 -25.58
CA GLN A 111 -5.56 -9.49 -26.02
C GLN A 111 -4.27 -9.97 -26.70
N GLY A 112 -4.08 -11.29 -26.84
CA GLY A 112 -2.85 -11.89 -27.39
C GLY A 112 -1.72 -11.99 -26.36
N ASN A 113 -2.03 -11.82 -25.07
CA ASN A 113 -1.05 -11.86 -23.97
C ASN A 113 -0.93 -13.27 -23.37
N ASN A 114 -0.36 -14.21 -24.13
CA ASN A 114 -0.29 -15.63 -23.76
C ASN A 114 0.75 -16.01 -22.66
N LYS A 115 1.31 -15.04 -21.92
CA LYS A 115 2.59 -15.24 -21.21
C LYS A 115 2.57 -15.30 -19.67
N LYS A 116 1.46 -15.09 -18.95
CA LYS A 116 1.50 -15.21 -17.48
C LYS A 116 0.85 -16.50 -16.97
N ARG A 117 1.54 -17.14 -16.03
CA ARG A 117 0.97 -18.22 -15.20
C ARG A 117 0.10 -17.57 -14.13
N LYS A 118 -1.16 -18.00 -14.05
CA LYS A 118 -2.09 -17.62 -12.97
C LYS A 118 -1.46 -17.95 -11.61
N ILE A 119 -1.35 -16.95 -10.75
CA ILE A 119 -0.97 -17.12 -9.35
C ILE A 119 -2.25 -17.43 -8.57
N ASP A 120 -2.22 -18.51 -7.79
CA ASP A 120 -3.26 -18.83 -6.83
C ASP A 120 -2.61 -18.99 -5.46
N LEU A 121 -2.68 -17.94 -4.64
CA LEU A 121 -2.07 -17.91 -3.31
C LEU A 121 -2.74 -18.88 -2.33
N PHE A 122 -4.00 -19.25 -2.59
CA PHE A 122 -4.83 -20.04 -1.68
C PHE A 122 -4.86 -21.53 -2.04
N LYS A 123 -4.27 -21.92 -3.17
CA LYS A 123 -3.98 -23.32 -3.48
C LYS A 123 -2.95 -23.87 -2.48
N GLU A 124 -3.39 -24.70 -1.54
CA GLU A 124 -2.51 -25.31 -0.53
C GLU A 124 -1.32 -26.02 -1.20
N CYS A 125 -0.11 -25.59 -0.87
CA CYS A 125 1.13 -26.16 -1.42
C CYS A 125 2.16 -26.55 -0.35
N ILE A 126 1.87 -26.26 0.92
CA ILE A 126 2.66 -26.69 2.07
C ILE A 126 1.77 -27.36 3.15
N PRO A 127 2.33 -28.24 4.01
CA PRO A 127 1.60 -28.86 5.10
C PRO A 127 0.95 -27.86 6.07
N LYS A 128 -0.29 -28.13 6.54
CA LYS A 128 -1.07 -27.24 7.42
C LYS A 128 -0.36 -26.84 8.73
N ASN A 129 0.49 -27.71 9.26
CA ASN A 129 1.29 -27.43 10.47
C ASN A 129 2.46 -26.47 10.20
N LYS A 130 2.89 -26.32 8.94
CA LYS A 130 3.89 -25.34 8.51
C LYS A 130 3.27 -24.03 8.02
N GLN A 131 1.95 -23.96 7.88
CA GLN A 131 1.25 -22.76 7.47
C GLN A 131 1.26 -21.70 8.56
N HIS A 132 1.50 -20.45 8.17
CA HIS A 132 1.45 -19.31 9.05
C HIS A 132 0.06 -19.11 9.66
N LYS A 133 0.00 -18.63 10.91
CA LYS A 133 -1.29 -18.40 11.61
C LYS A 133 -2.19 -17.43 10.84
N PHE A 134 -1.62 -16.34 10.33
CA PHE A 134 -2.38 -15.31 9.62
C PHE A 134 -2.75 -15.73 8.19
N PHE A 135 -1.96 -16.60 7.54
CA PHE A 135 -2.39 -17.22 6.29
C PHE A 135 -3.66 -18.05 6.49
N LYS A 136 -3.71 -18.88 7.54
CA LYS A 136 -4.89 -19.68 7.87
C LYS A 136 -6.12 -18.81 8.15
N ILE A 137 -5.95 -17.74 8.93
CA ILE A 137 -7.01 -16.75 9.19
C ILE A 137 -7.54 -16.17 7.87
N LEU A 138 -6.67 -15.66 7.01
CA LEU A 138 -7.05 -15.09 5.71
C LEU A 138 -7.78 -16.11 4.82
N ALA A 139 -7.27 -17.33 4.75
CA ALA A 139 -7.78 -18.37 3.87
C ALA A 139 -9.15 -18.93 4.33
N GLN A 140 -9.39 -19.03 5.64
CA GLN A 140 -10.49 -19.83 6.19
C GLN A 140 -11.58 -19.00 6.88
N GLU A 141 -11.25 -17.84 7.47
CA GLU A 141 -12.24 -17.11 8.25
C GLU A 141 -13.17 -16.27 7.36
N PRO A 142 -14.50 -16.38 7.54
CA PRO A 142 -15.48 -15.57 6.78
C PRO A 142 -15.28 -14.06 6.96
N ARG A 143 -14.89 -13.62 8.16
CA ARG A 143 -14.65 -12.20 8.45
C ARG A 143 -13.50 -11.56 7.65
N PHE A 144 -12.66 -12.36 6.99
CA PHE A 144 -11.57 -11.92 6.11
C PHE A 144 -11.84 -12.18 4.62
N GLU A 145 -13.09 -12.48 4.25
CA GLU A 145 -13.48 -12.68 2.85
C GLU A 145 -13.10 -11.51 1.95
N ALA A 146 -13.37 -10.27 2.37
CA ALA A 146 -13.03 -9.08 1.61
C ALA A 146 -11.52 -8.99 1.32
N ALA A 147 -10.67 -9.25 2.34
CA ALA A 147 -9.23 -9.31 2.15
C ALA A 147 -8.81 -10.43 1.19
N ARG A 148 -9.39 -11.63 1.32
CA ARG A 148 -9.05 -12.80 0.51
C ARG A 148 -9.41 -12.58 -0.97
N ASN A 149 -10.58 -12.02 -1.24
CA ASN A 149 -11.04 -11.73 -2.58
C ASN A 149 -10.21 -10.59 -3.20
N LEU A 150 -9.94 -9.52 -2.45
CA LEU A 150 -9.07 -8.44 -2.90
C LEU A 150 -7.67 -8.95 -3.24
N ILE A 151 -7.02 -9.70 -2.34
CA ILE A 151 -5.69 -10.27 -2.58
C ILE A 151 -5.69 -11.17 -3.83
N SER A 152 -6.75 -11.95 -4.05
CA SER A 152 -6.90 -12.76 -5.26
C SER A 152 -6.95 -11.88 -6.53
N GLU A 153 -7.68 -10.76 -6.50
CA GLU A 153 -7.69 -9.82 -7.62
C GLU A 153 -6.30 -9.20 -7.85
N ILE A 154 -5.59 -8.87 -6.79
CA ILE A 154 -4.26 -8.26 -6.88
C ILE A 154 -3.26 -9.18 -7.59
N THR A 155 -3.36 -10.48 -7.30
CA THR A 155 -2.43 -11.48 -7.85
C THR A 155 -2.55 -11.68 -9.36
N ASN A 156 -3.64 -11.20 -9.99
CA ASN A 156 -3.78 -11.23 -11.45
C ASN A 156 -2.74 -10.33 -12.14
N SER A 157 -2.32 -9.22 -11.51
CA SER A 157 -1.28 -8.33 -12.08
C SER A 157 0.12 -8.64 -11.57
N PHE A 158 0.22 -9.22 -10.38
CA PHE A 158 1.49 -9.52 -9.70
C PHE A 158 2.35 -10.51 -10.51
N ILE A 159 3.67 -10.33 -10.48
CA ILE A 159 4.62 -11.21 -11.18
C ILE A 159 5.49 -11.91 -10.13
N ASP A 160 5.32 -13.23 -10.02
CA ASP A 160 6.22 -14.07 -9.23
C ASP A 160 7.51 -14.32 -10.01
N LYS A 161 8.51 -13.47 -9.78
CA LYS A 161 9.78 -13.47 -10.54
C LYS A 161 10.57 -14.77 -10.36
N ASP A 162 10.54 -15.34 -9.15
CA ASP A 162 11.36 -16.49 -8.76
C ASP A 162 10.55 -17.81 -8.63
N GLY A 163 9.23 -17.75 -8.77
CA GLY A 163 8.34 -18.92 -8.71
C GLY A 163 8.15 -19.48 -7.29
N HIS A 164 8.43 -18.68 -6.27
CA HIS A 164 8.40 -19.10 -4.86
C HIS A 164 7.33 -18.38 -4.04
N TYR A 165 6.68 -17.36 -4.62
CA TYR A 165 5.81 -16.46 -3.89
C TYR A 165 4.64 -17.18 -3.24
N VAL A 166 3.96 -18.09 -3.96
CA VAL A 166 2.82 -18.86 -3.43
C VAL A 166 3.23 -19.67 -2.20
N ARG A 167 4.35 -20.39 -2.27
CA ARG A 167 4.87 -21.21 -1.16
C ARG A 167 5.24 -20.33 0.03
N GLU A 168 5.91 -19.23 -0.23
CA GLU A 168 6.38 -18.31 0.82
C GLU A 168 5.24 -17.59 1.51
N PHE A 169 4.21 -17.20 0.77
CA PHE A 169 2.99 -16.58 1.29
C PHE A 169 2.24 -17.52 2.24
N GLN A 170 2.39 -18.84 2.13
CA GLN A 170 1.77 -19.77 3.07
C GLN A 170 2.63 -20.03 4.32
N SER A 171 3.94 -19.76 4.24
CA SER A 171 4.97 -20.16 5.22
C SER A 171 5.30 -19.07 6.25
N GLU A 172 6.39 -19.25 7.01
CA GLU A 172 6.95 -18.23 7.91
C GLU A 172 7.26 -16.88 7.23
N ASN A 173 7.42 -16.85 5.90
CA ASN A 173 7.62 -15.63 5.12
C ASN A 173 6.32 -14.85 4.80
N PHE A 174 5.17 -15.26 5.34
CA PHE A 174 3.86 -14.63 5.10
C PHE A 174 3.91 -13.10 5.23
N HIS A 175 4.50 -12.57 6.31
CA HIS A 175 4.57 -11.12 6.54
C HIS A 175 5.43 -10.38 5.53
N ALA A 176 6.56 -10.97 5.11
CA ALA A 176 7.41 -10.39 4.08
C ALA A 176 6.68 -10.33 2.73
N ARG A 177 5.99 -11.41 2.35
CA ARG A 177 5.20 -11.43 1.11
C ARG A 177 4.01 -10.47 1.17
N LEU A 178 3.32 -10.38 2.31
CA LEU A 178 2.24 -9.41 2.52
C LEU A 178 2.73 -7.96 2.38
N TRP A 179 3.93 -7.66 2.87
CA TRP A 179 4.54 -6.34 2.72
C TRP A 179 4.83 -6.00 1.25
N GLU A 180 5.40 -6.93 0.50
CA GLU A 180 5.59 -6.77 -0.95
C GLU A 180 4.27 -6.59 -1.69
N LEU A 181 3.23 -7.32 -1.32
CA LEU A 181 1.91 -7.16 -1.93
C LEU A 181 1.32 -5.77 -1.67
N TYR A 182 1.51 -5.24 -0.45
CA TYR A 182 1.09 -3.88 -0.10
C TYR A 182 1.86 -2.84 -0.91
N LEU A 183 3.19 -2.97 -1.02
CA LEU A 183 4.01 -2.07 -1.83
C LEU A 183 3.63 -2.13 -3.31
N HIS A 184 3.38 -3.33 -3.85
CA HIS A 184 2.88 -3.50 -5.22
C HIS A 184 1.57 -2.73 -5.41
N MET A 185 0.64 -2.81 -4.46
CA MET A 185 -0.60 -2.05 -4.53
C MET A 185 -0.38 -0.55 -4.50
N TYR A 186 0.41 -0.06 -3.54
CA TYR A 186 0.71 1.36 -3.44
C TYR A 186 1.35 1.90 -4.72
N PHE A 187 2.39 1.24 -5.24
CA PHE A 187 3.10 1.71 -6.42
C PHE A 187 2.27 1.64 -7.70
N ASN A 188 1.41 0.63 -7.87
CA ASN A 188 0.55 0.56 -9.06
C ASN A 188 -0.65 1.52 -8.99
N HIS A 189 -1.13 1.84 -7.78
CA HIS A 189 -2.22 2.78 -7.58
C HIS A 189 -1.77 4.25 -7.72
N ASN A 190 -0.47 4.52 -7.53
CA ASN A 190 0.10 5.84 -7.80
C ASN A 190 0.27 6.02 -9.33
N VAL A 191 -0.58 6.85 -9.92
CA VAL A 191 -0.64 7.07 -11.37
C VAL A 191 0.67 7.59 -11.98
N ASN A 192 1.53 8.21 -11.17
CA ASN A 192 2.80 8.80 -11.61
C ASN A 192 3.97 7.81 -11.58
N LEU A 193 3.78 6.61 -10.99
CA LEU A 193 4.84 5.61 -10.87
C LEU A 193 4.69 4.49 -11.91
N LEU A 194 5.81 4.18 -12.56
CA LEU A 194 5.96 3.06 -13.48
C LEU A 194 6.67 1.91 -12.78
N VAL A 195 6.00 0.77 -12.58
CA VAL A 195 6.63 -0.46 -12.05
C VAL A 195 7.21 -1.28 -13.20
N SER A 196 8.52 -1.55 -13.15
CA SER A 196 9.22 -2.47 -14.05
C SER A 196 9.48 -3.81 -13.36
N ASN A 197 9.44 -4.89 -14.14
CA ASN A 197 9.76 -6.25 -13.70
C ASN A 197 10.99 -6.83 -14.42
N GLU A 198 11.82 -5.97 -15.01
CA GLU A 198 13.02 -6.39 -15.76
C GLU A 198 14.07 -7.07 -14.86
N HIS A 199 14.17 -6.66 -13.60
CA HIS A 199 15.17 -7.15 -12.67
C HIS A 199 14.52 -7.81 -11.44
N THR A 200 15.15 -8.87 -10.92
CA THR A 200 14.66 -9.62 -9.75
C THR A 200 15.02 -8.98 -8.42
N SER A 201 16.04 -8.12 -8.38
CA SER A 201 16.44 -7.44 -7.14
C SER A 201 17.16 -6.12 -7.43
N PRO A 202 16.87 -5.01 -6.71
CA PRO A 202 15.91 -4.89 -5.59
C PRO A 202 14.46 -5.24 -5.96
N ASP A 203 13.62 -5.50 -4.95
CA ASP A 203 12.28 -6.06 -5.14
C ASP A 203 11.43 -5.25 -6.15
N PHE A 204 11.57 -3.92 -6.16
CA PHE A 204 10.90 -3.02 -7.11
C PHE A 204 11.89 -2.15 -7.88
N GLU A 205 11.67 -2.07 -9.19
CA GLU A 205 12.22 -1.03 -10.07
C GLU A 205 11.08 -0.08 -10.44
N LEU A 206 11.26 1.19 -10.10
CA LEU A 206 10.24 2.23 -10.29
C LEU A 206 10.79 3.32 -11.20
N SER A 207 9.89 3.99 -11.92
CA SER A 207 10.22 5.21 -12.64
C SER A 207 9.15 6.28 -12.42
N TYR A 208 9.60 7.49 -12.10
CA TYR A 208 8.77 8.69 -12.02
C TYR A 208 9.12 9.59 -13.21
N PHE A 209 8.22 9.71 -14.19
CA PHE A 209 8.46 10.46 -15.44
C PHE A 209 9.82 10.19 -16.12
N GLY A 210 10.26 8.93 -16.14
CA GLY A 210 11.54 8.52 -16.72
C GLY A 210 12.72 8.48 -15.73
N GLU A 211 12.59 9.10 -14.56
CA GLU A 211 13.60 9.02 -13.49
C GLU A 211 13.50 7.67 -12.78
N LYS A 212 14.49 6.79 -12.99
CA LYS A 212 14.52 5.45 -12.39
C LYS A 212 15.03 5.47 -10.94
N PHE A 213 14.41 4.66 -10.09
CA PHE A 213 14.84 4.39 -8.72
C PHE A 213 14.43 2.99 -8.27
N PHE A 214 15.03 2.50 -7.19
CA PHE A 214 14.85 1.12 -6.72
C PHE A 214 14.38 1.07 -5.27
N VAL A 215 13.54 0.09 -4.96
CA VAL A 215 13.04 -0.14 -3.61
C VAL A 215 13.27 -1.59 -3.21
N GLU A 216 13.91 -1.79 -2.07
CA GLU A 216 14.07 -3.10 -1.43
C GLU A 216 13.11 -3.21 -0.24
N ALA A 217 12.28 -4.25 -0.21
CA ALA A 217 11.39 -4.54 0.88
C ALA A 217 12.12 -5.28 2.02
N VAL A 218 11.83 -4.88 3.25
CA VAL A 218 12.37 -5.51 4.45
C VAL A 218 11.36 -5.50 5.59
N THR A 219 11.37 -6.56 6.39
CA THR A 219 10.53 -6.66 7.59
C THR A 219 11.36 -6.78 8.85
N VAL A 220 10.90 -6.13 9.91
CA VAL A 220 11.35 -6.40 11.27
C VAL A 220 10.54 -7.58 11.80
N ASN A 221 11.23 -8.66 12.20
CA ASN A 221 10.62 -9.93 12.57
C ASN A 221 10.86 -10.25 14.07
N PRO A 222 10.10 -11.19 14.67
CA PRO A 222 10.31 -11.61 16.06
C PRO A 222 11.77 -12.00 16.34
N SER A 223 12.24 -11.74 17.56
CA SER A 223 13.62 -12.11 17.92
C SER A 223 13.79 -13.63 17.99
N THR A 224 14.78 -14.14 17.27
CA THR A 224 15.11 -15.58 17.27
C THR A 224 16.19 -15.96 18.29
N ASN A 225 16.89 -14.97 18.87
CA ASN A 225 17.94 -15.20 19.85
C ASN A 225 17.34 -15.38 21.26
N PRO A 226 17.43 -16.59 21.88
CA PRO A 226 16.82 -16.83 23.19
C PRO A 226 17.43 -16.01 24.33
N GLN A 227 18.66 -15.53 24.19
CA GLN A 227 19.31 -14.65 25.18
C GLN A 227 18.82 -13.19 25.09
N ARG A 228 18.18 -12.83 23.97
CA ARG A 228 17.61 -11.50 23.74
C ARG A 228 16.18 -11.64 23.19
N PRO A 229 15.25 -12.18 24.00
CA PRO A 229 13.85 -12.28 23.61
C PRO A 229 13.23 -10.89 23.52
N ASP A 230 12.13 -10.81 22.79
CA ASP A 230 11.33 -9.60 22.69
C ASP A 230 10.77 -9.22 24.07
N PRO A 231 10.90 -7.95 24.49
CA PRO A 231 10.40 -7.48 25.77
C PRO A 231 8.87 -7.40 25.78
N PRO A 232 8.25 -7.37 26.98
CA PRO A 232 6.80 -7.20 27.10
C PRO A 232 6.34 -5.84 26.54
N THR A 233 5.10 -5.78 26.06
CA THR A 233 4.43 -4.57 25.55
C THR A 233 3.09 -4.28 26.26
N SER A 234 2.75 -5.05 27.30
CA SER A 234 1.44 -5.01 27.95
C SER A 234 1.11 -3.71 28.69
N LYS A 235 2.11 -2.89 29.03
CA LYS A 235 1.91 -1.62 29.74
C LYS A 235 2.51 -0.46 28.94
N PRO A 236 1.91 0.74 28.98
CA PRO A 236 2.48 1.93 28.33
C PRO A 236 3.94 2.21 28.71
N ALA A 237 4.30 2.00 29.99
CA ALA A 237 5.68 2.17 30.46
C ALA A 237 6.66 1.16 29.83
N ASP A 238 6.22 -0.06 29.53
CA ASP A 238 7.04 -1.05 28.84
C ASP A 238 7.29 -0.62 27.38
N ILE A 239 6.24 -0.13 26.70
CA ILE A 239 6.35 0.42 25.34
C ILE A 239 7.34 1.57 25.29
N GLN A 240 7.25 2.55 26.21
CA GLN A 240 8.19 3.68 26.29
C GLN A 240 9.65 3.21 26.47
N LYS A 241 9.86 2.21 27.34
CA LYS A 241 11.20 1.62 27.55
C LYS A 241 11.72 0.93 26.29
N ASN A 242 10.84 0.23 25.57
CA ASN A 242 11.18 -0.49 24.35
C ASN A 242 11.54 0.48 23.21
N LEU A 243 10.80 1.59 23.09
CA LEU A 243 11.05 2.65 22.11
C LEU A 243 12.44 3.28 22.27
N LYS A 244 12.93 3.43 23.51
CA LYS A 244 14.21 4.10 23.78
C LYS A 244 15.43 3.32 23.29
N ASN A 245 15.42 1.99 23.38
CA ASN A 245 16.63 1.18 23.11
C ASN A 245 16.36 -0.08 22.28
N PHE A 246 15.31 -0.82 22.59
CA PHE A 246 15.07 -2.12 21.96
C PHE A 246 14.65 -1.96 20.49
N MET A 247 13.68 -1.10 20.20
CA MET A 247 13.20 -0.90 18.82
C MET A 247 14.23 -0.26 17.89
N PRO A 248 14.99 0.77 18.28
CA PRO A 248 16.10 1.28 17.47
C PRO A 248 17.12 0.19 17.12
N ILE A 249 17.43 -0.70 18.08
CA ILE A 249 18.28 -1.86 17.82
C ILE A 249 17.65 -2.81 16.81
N LYS A 250 16.33 -3.05 16.87
CA LYS A 250 15.62 -3.96 15.98
C LYS A 250 15.56 -3.43 14.54
N PHE A 251 15.16 -2.17 14.37
CA PHE A 251 15.19 -1.47 13.08
C PHE A 251 16.61 -1.42 12.51
N GLY A 252 17.57 -0.96 13.32
CA GLY A 252 18.94 -0.83 12.84
C GLY A 252 19.61 -2.14 12.49
N SER A 253 19.37 -3.21 13.25
CA SER A 253 19.88 -4.53 12.88
C SER A 253 19.34 -4.99 11.52
N THR A 254 18.08 -4.69 11.26
CA THR A 254 17.39 -5.06 10.02
C THR A 254 17.95 -4.28 8.83
N LEU A 255 18.06 -2.95 8.95
CA LEU A 255 18.61 -2.07 7.92
C LEU A 255 20.10 -2.33 7.64
N LEU A 256 20.92 -2.48 8.69
CA LEU A 256 22.35 -2.80 8.55
C LEU A 256 22.56 -4.15 7.87
N SER A 257 21.72 -5.15 8.18
CA SER A 257 21.79 -6.46 7.50
C SER A 257 21.50 -6.33 6.01
N LYS A 258 20.54 -5.48 5.62
CA LYS A 258 20.24 -5.21 4.20
C LYS A 258 21.35 -4.44 3.48
N LEU A 259 22.05 -3.52 4.16
CA LEU A 259 23.22 -2.84 3.57
C LEU A 259 24.30 -3.83 3.10
N THR A 260 24.46 -4.97 3.77
CA THR A 260 25.47 -5.98 3.36
C THR A 260 25.23 -6.57 1.97
N LYS A 261 24.01 -6.43 1.42
CA LYS A 261 23.66 -6.88 0.07
C LYS A 261 24.19 -5.97 -1.04
N LYS A 262 24.60 -4.75 -0.70
CA LYS A 262 25.27 -3.80 -1.59
C LYS A 262 24.59 -3.65 -2.96
N TYR A 263 23.26 -3.46 -2.95
CA TYR A 263 22.48 -3.38 -4.19
C TYR A 263 22.98 -2.31 -5.17
N TRP A 264 23.58 -1.23 -4.67
CA TRP A 264 24.20 -0.16 -5.47
C TRP A 264 25.40 -0.61 -6.31
N GLU A 265 25.99 -1.79 -6.06
CA GLU A 265 27.05 -2.36 -6.90
C GLU A 265 26.49 -3.08 -8.14
N LYS A 266 25.17 -3.32 -8.21
CA LYS A 266 24.52 -3.92 -9.38
C LYS A 266 24.46 -2.92 -10.54
N ASN A 267 24.73 -3.40 -11.76
CA ASN A 267 24.80 -2.56 -12.96
C ASN A 267 23.55 -1.70 -13.20
N HIS A 268 22.36 -2.25 -12.99
CA HIS A 268 21.09 -1.54 -13.21
C HIS A 268 20.71 -0.59 -12.06
N VAL A 269 21.29 -0.74 -10.88
CA VAL A 269 21.01 0.12 -9.70
C VAL A 269 22.02 1.24 -9.57
N LYS A 270 23.24 1.03 -10.07
CA LYS A 270 24.33 2.00 -10.00
C LYS A 270 23.87 3.34 -10.57
N ASN A 271 24.19 4.42 -9.86
CA ASN A 271 23.82 5.80 -10.21
C ASN A 271 22.32 6.14 -10.10
N HIS A 272 21.52 5.29 -9.46
CA HIS A 272 20.10 5.56 -9.21
C HIS A 272 19.80 5.62 -7.71
N PRO A 273 18.74 6.36 -7.32
CA PRO A 273 18.25 6.33 -5.95
C PRO A 273 17.85 4.93 -5.51
N LEU A 274 18.15 4.60 -4.24
CA LEU A 274 17.84 3.31 -3.63
C LEU A 274 17.15 3.53 -2.28
N VAL A 275 15.95 3.01 -2.12
CA VAL A 275 15.13 3.13 -0.92
C VAL A 275 14.99 1.78 -0.24
N PHE A 276 15.07 1.75 1.09
CA PHE A 276 14.66 0.58 1.87
C PHE A 276 13.24 0.79 2.39
N ALA A 277 12.31 -0.07 1.99
CA ALA A 277 10.94 -0.07 2.45
C ALA A 277 10.77 -1.04 3.62
N ILE A 278 10.60 -0.52 4.82
CA ILE A 278 10.58 -1.28 6.07
C ILE A 278 9.19 -1.30 6.73
N HIS A 279 8.78 -2.48 7.17
CA HIS A 279 7.57 -2.69 7.98
C HIS A 279 7.89 -3.52 9.22
N ASP A 280 7.22 -3.26 10.34
CA ASP A 280 7.43 -3.96 11.60
C ASP A 280 6.33 -4.97 11.93
N TYR A 281 6.69 -6.26 11.94
CA TYR A 281 5.83 -7.39 12.29
C TYR A 281 6.38 -8.19 13.49
N HIS A 282 7.18 -7.56 14.35
CA HIS A 282 7.84 -8.32 15.39
C HIS A 282 6.91 -8.79 16.53
N THR A 283 5.82 -8.06 16.76
CA THR A 283 4.70 -8.49 17.59
C THR A 283 3.39 -8.19 16.87
N ASP A 284 2.28 -8.81 17.29
CA ASP A 284 0.98 -8.61 16.65
C ASP A 284 0.46 -7.16 16.77
N ASP A 285 0.98 -6.39 17.73
CA ASP A 285 0.60 -5.00 18.05
C ASP A 285 1.69 -3.97 17.70
N SER A 286 2.86 -4.38 17.20
CA SER A 286 4.03 -3.50 17.04
C SER A 286 3.78 -2.29 16.14
N MET A 287 2.95 -2.48 15.11
CA MET A 287 2.50 -1.47 14.15
C MET A 287 1.89 -0.22 14.83
N THR A 288 1.46 -0.33 16.08
CA THR A 288 0.68 0.72 16.74
C THR A 288 1.54 1.70 17.53
N TRP A 289 2.82 1.38 17.75
CA TRP A 289 3.69 2.18 18.61
C TRP A 289 5.12 2.32 18.09
N SER A 290 5.62 1.44 17.22
CA SER A 290 7.06 1.36 16.93
C SER A 290 7.63 2.46 16.02
N ARG A 291 6.78 3.18 15.26
CA ARG A 291 7.16 4.23 14.27
C ARG A 291 8.20 5.22 14.81
N VAL A 292 8.00 5.74 16.03
CA VAL A 292 8.84 6.79 16.63
C VAL A 292 10.30 6.34 16.76
N ALA A 293 10.53 5.07 17.12
CA ALA A 293 11.87 4.54 17.30
C ALA A 293 12.67 4.46 15.99
N LEU A 294 12.00 4.32 14.84
CA LEU A 294 12.68 4.31 13.54
C LEU A 294 13.26 5.70 13.25
N ALA A 295 12.49 6.78 13.40
CA ALA A 295 12.98 8.14 13.17
C ALA A 295 14.18 8.48 14.07
N ILE A 296 14.11 8.12 15.36
CA ILE A 296 15.22 8.31 16.31
C ILE A 296 16.47 7.56 15.84
N TYR A 297 16.33 6.33 15.37
CA TYR A 297 17.45 5.54 14.87
C TYR A 297 18.04 6.11 13.57
N LEU A 298 17.20 6.55 12.64
CA LEU A 298 17.63 7.01 11.33
C LEU A 298 18.47 8.29 11.42
N TYR A 299 18.03 9.24 12.25
CA TYR A 299 18.66 10.55 12.37
C TYR A 299 19.55 10.71 13.61
N GLY A 300 19.45 9.82 14.60
CA GLY A 300 20.24 9.93 15.83
C GLY A 300 19.77 11.05 16.77
N LEU A 301 18.48 11.40 16.70
CA LEU A 301 17.90 12.55 17.37
C LEU A 301 16.59 12.17 18.04
N GLU A 302 16.32 12.74 19.21
CA GLU A 302 15.07 12.60 19.95
C GLU A 302 14.59 13.99 20.37
N SER A 303 13.33 14.31 20.11
CA SER A 303 12.69 15.51 20.67
C SER A 303 12.05 15.15 22.02
N LYS A 304 12.23 16.02 23.01
CA LYS A 304 11.52 15.94 24.30
C LYS A 304 10.90 17.27 24.62
N ILE A 305 9.74 17.21 25.27
CA ILE A 305 9.05 18.39 25.76
C ILE A 305 9.52 18.63 27.19
N GLU A 306 10.20 19.74 27.42
CA GLU A 306 10.62 20.23 28.73
C GLU A 306 9.98 21.61 28.94
N ASP A 307 9.18 21.75 30.00
CA ASP A 307 8.44 22.98 30.32
C ASP A 307 7.59 23.54 29.17
N GLY A 308 7.02 22.64 28.35
CA GLY A 308 6.20 23.01 27.18
C GLY A 308 7.01 23.36 25.93
N VAL A 309 8.35 23.29 25.99
CA VAL A 309 9.24 23.56 24.86
C VAL A 309 9.82 22.25 24.33
N SER A 310 9.71 22.04 23.02
CA SER A 310 10.35 20.92 22.33
C SER A 310 11.85 21.18 22.20
N THR A 311 12.66 20.34 22.84
CA THR A 311 14.13 20.39 22.79
C THR A 311 14.67 19.13 22.12
N LEU A 312 15.65 19.30 21.23
CA LEU A 312 16.25 18.24 20.43
C LEU A 312 17.52 17.70 21.13
N TYR A 313 17.61 16.38 21.31
CA TYR A 313 18.75 15.70 21.93
C TYR A 313 19.41 14.75 20.95
N GLN A 314 20.75 14.73 20.95
CA GLN A 314 21.50 13.70 20.26
C GLN A 314 21.43 12.36 21.01
N VAL A 315 21.16 11.30 20.26
CA VAL A 315 21.14 9.92 20.75
C VAL A 315 22.23 9.15 20.02
N PRO A 316 23.48 9.10 20.53
CA PRO A 316 24.59 8.54 19.76
C PRO A 316 24.48 7.03 19.58
N LYS A 317 23.89 6.31 20.54
CA LYS A 317 23.82 4.84 20.54
C LYS A 317 22.68 4.31 21.38
N HIS A 318 22.25 3.10 21.04
CA HIS A 318 21.25 2.36 21.80
C HIS A 318 21.87 1.10 22.40
N LYS A 319 21.41 0.72 23.60
CA LYS A 319 21.90 -0.48 24.30
C LYS A 319 20.77 -1.29 24.89
N TRP A 320 20.74 -2.58 24.56
CA TRP A 320 19.75 -3.52 25.10
C TRP A 320 20.33 -4.92 25.25
N LYS A 321 20.25 -5.50 26.45
CA LYS A 321 20.73 -6.87 26.77
C LYS A 321 22.08 -7.21 26.10
N GLY A 322 23.09 -6.36 26.33
CA GLY A 322 24.44 -6.52 25.78
C GLY A 322 24.62 -6.12 24.30
N LYS A 323 23.56 -6.01 23.50
CA LYS A 323 23.64 -5.48 22.13
C LYS A 323 23.82 -3.97 22.17
N LYS A 324 24.67 -3.45 21.29
CA LYS A 324 24.86 -2.02 21.05
C LYS A 324 24.75 -1.75 19.55
N ILE A 325 24.18 -0.61 19.20
CA ILE A 325 24.16 -0.09 17.83
C ILE A 325 24.34 1.43 17.89
N GLU A 326 25.12 1.96 16.97
CA GLU A 326 25.21 3.42 16.78
C GLU A 326 23.93 3.91 16.10
N SER A 327 23.44 5.06 16.53
CA SER A 327 22.29 5.72 15.90
C SER A 327 22.76 6.60 14.73
N GLY A 328 21.83 7.29 14.09
CA GLY A 328 22.14 8.15 12.94
C GLY A 328 22.53 7.32 11.72
N PHE A 329 21.68 6.34 11.37
CA PHE A 329 21.87 5.50 10.18
C PHE A 329 22.27 6.32 8.94
N PHE A 330 21.62 7.45 8.69
CA PHE A 330 21.90 8.31 7.55
C PHE A 330 23.24 9.06 7.64
N PHE A 331 23.79 9.24 8.84
CA PHE A 331 25.07 9.91 9.08
C PHE A 331 26.26 8.94 9.18
N ASN A 332 26.01 7.63 9.06
CA ASN A 332 27.06 6.62 9.06
C ASN A 332 27.76 6.53 7.68
N SER A 333 28.91 7.22 7.58
CA SER A 333 29.59 7.60 6.33
C SER A 333 30.07 6.46 5.42
N GLN A 334 30.12 5.21 5.87
CA GLN A 334 30.72 4.15 5.05
C GLN A 334 29.77 3.67 3.93
N TYR A 335 28.48 3.53 4.22
CA TYR A 335 27.52 2.92 3.30
C TYR A 335 26.15 3.62 3.23
N SER A 336 25.80 4.46 4.21
CA SER A 336 24.48 5.11 4.24
C SER A 336 24.24 6.01 3.03
N LYS A 337 25.30 6.63 2.49
CA LYS A 337 25.23 7.51 1.32
C LYS A 337 24.65 6.86 0.06
N TYR A 338 24.66 5.52 -0.03
CA TYR A 338 24.05 4.82 -1.17
C TYR A 338 22.54 4.60 -1.02
N ILE A 339 21.97 4.93 0.14
CA ILE A 339 20.55 4.81 0.44
C ILE A 339 19.94 6.21 0.41
N SER A 340 18.97 6.43 -0.46
CA SER A 340 18.30 7.72 -0.67
C SER A 340 17.28 8.04 0.40
N GLY A 341 16.68 7.00 0.97
CA GLY A 341 15.70 7.15 2.05
C GLY A 341 15.19 5.81 2.57
N VAL A 342 14.36 5.89 3.60
CA VAL A 342 13.68 4.73 4.20
C VAL A 342 12.18 4.98 4.15
N LEU A 343 11.47 4.17 3.37
CA LEU A 343 10.01 4.16 3.32
C LEU A 343 9.48 3.27 4.45
N PHE A 344 8.53 3.76 5.23
CA PHE A 344 7.94 3.04 6.35
C PHE A 344 6.43 3.01 6.23
N SER A 345 5.83 1.90 6.63
CA SER A 345 4.39 1.82 6.91
C SER A 345 4.16 0.98 8.14
N ASN A 346 3.07 1.28 8.84
CA ASN A 346 2.46 0.39 9.82
C ASN A 346 1.09 -0.14 9.38
N GLN A 347 0.67 0.15 8.14
CA GLN A 347 -0.67 -0.17 7.64
C GLN A 347 -0.72 -1.43 6.79
N ALA A 348 0.41 -2.04 6.39
CA ALA A 348 0.40 -3.31 5.65
C ALA A 348 -0.04 -4.49 6.54
N THR A 349 -1.34 -4.62 6.78
CA THR A 349 -1.92 -5.62 7.68
C THR A 349 -3.10 -6.30 7.01
N LEU A 350 -3.46 -7.51 7.45
CA LEU A 350 -4.66 -8.18 6.96
C LEU A 350 -5.92 -7.32 7.13
N THR A 351 -6.02 -6.54 8.21
CA THR A 351 -7.16 -5.67 8.44
C THR A 351 -7.21 -4.51 7.44
N LYS A 352 -6.07 -3.95 7.01
CA LYS A 352 -6.04 -2.98 5.89
C LYS A 352 -6.57 -3.59 4.60
N PHE A 353 -6.06 -4.75 4.19
CA PHE A 353 -6.59 -5.45 3.01
C PHE A 353 -8.09 -5.75 3.16
N ASN A 354 -8.55 -6.06 4.37
CA ASN A 354 -9.96 -6.32 4.64
C ASN A 354 -10.84 -5.07 4.52
N ARG A 355 -10.39 -3.93 5.04
CA ARG A 355 -11.08 -2.64 4.89
C ARG A 355 -11.13 -2.22 3.42
N MET A 356 -10.00 -2.27 2.72
CA MET A 356 -9.94 -1.95 1.28
C MET A 356 -10.85 -2.88 0.47
N GLY A 357 -10.87 -4.18 0.79
CA GLY A 357 -11.76 -5.15 0.13
C GLY A 357 -13.23 -4.91 0.43
N LYS A 358 -13.56 -4.50 1.66
CA LYS A 358 -14.94 -4.13 2.05
C LYS A 358 -15.41 -2.88 1.30
N LEU A 359 -14.57 -1.84 1.21
CA LEU A 359 -14.85 -0.65 0.40
C LEU A 359 -15.03 -0.97 -1.08
N ALA A 360 -14.33 -2.00 -1.56
CA ALA A 360 -14.48 -2.52 -2.91
C ALA A 360 -15.73 -3.41 -3.11
N GLY A 361 -16.50 -3.68 -2.06
CA GLY A 361 -17.65 -4.58 -2.13
C GLY A 361 -17.28 -6.05 -2.38
N LEU A 362 -16.05 -6.44 -2.02
CA LEU A 362 -15.50 -7.79 -2.27
C LEU A 362 -15.73 -8.77 -1.12
N GLY A 363 -16.50 -8.40 -0.09
CA GLY A 363 -16.82 -9.29 1.03
C GLY A 363 -18.27 -9.15 1.47
N SER A 364 -18.70 -10.06 2.33
CA SER A 364 -20.06 -10.04 2.88
C SER A 364 -20.43 -8.70 3.54
N SER A 365 -21.62 -8.19 3.19
CA SER A 365 -22.24 -7.03 3.82
C SER A 365 -22.57 -7.25 5.30
N SER A 366 -22.63 -8.51 5.75
CA SER A 366 -22.84 -8.85 7.16
C SER A 366 -21.65 -8.53 8.05
N ILE A 367 -20.43 -8.46 7.50
CA ILE A 367 -19.23 -8.15 8.29
C ILE A 367 -19.17 -6.65 8.56
N LYS A 368 -19.10 -6.26 9.83
CA LYS A 368 -18.96 -4.87 10.28
C LYS A 368 -17.53 -4.60 10.70
N MET A 369 -17.04 -3.41 10.37
CA MET A 369 -15.69 -2.98 10.71
C MET A 369 -15.74 -1.57 11.28
N ILE A 370 -15.12 -1.38 12.44
CA ILE A 370 -14.96 -0.06 13.05
C ILE A 370 -13.46 0.20 13.17
N ARG A 371 -12.98 1.27 12.53
CA ARG A 371 -11.59 1.71 12.62
C ARG A 371 -11.46 2.79 13.66
N MET A 372 -10.56 2.57 14.62
CA MET A 372 -10.07 3.59 15.53
C MET A 372 -8.73 4.09 15.00
N SER A 373 -8.62 5.38 14.71
CA SER A 373 -7.42 6.00 14.15
C SER A 373 -6.86 7.05 15.09
N PHE A 374 -5.54 7.12 15.17
CA PHE A 374 -4.80 8.23 15.77
C PHE A 374 -4.25 9.07 14.63
N LEU A 375 -4.76 10.29 14.49
CA LEU A 375 -4.44 11.21 13.42
C LEU A 375 -3.47 12.27 13.94
N LEU A 376 -2.55 12.71 13.09
CA LEU A 376 -1.75 13.89 13.36
C LEU A 376 -2.69 15.08 13.58
N ASP A 377 -2.43 15.85 14.64
CA ASP A 377 -3.08 17.13 14.86
C ASP A 377 -2.24 18.21 14.15
N ASP A 378 -2.87 18.93 13.22
CA ASP A 378 -2.22 19.99 12.44
C ASP A 378 -1.89 21.23 13.30
N ASN A 379 -2.39 21.30 14.54
CA ASN A 379 -1.98 22.31 15.51
C ASN A 379 -0.51 22.09 15.91
N PRO A 380 0.40 23.05 15.65
CA PRO A 380 1.83 22.90 15.94
C PRO A 380 2.16 22.74 17.42
N ASN A 381 1.22 23.09 18.31
CA ASN A 381 1.36 22.94 19.76
C ASN A 381 0.67 21.68 20.31
N ALA A 382 0.10 20.82 19.45
CA ALA A 382 -0.55 19.61 19.88
C ALA A 382 0.46 18.59 20.41
N LEU A 383 0.22 18.10 21.63
CA LEU A 383 1.06 17.08 22.26
C LEU A 383 0.50 15.66 22.11
N LEU A 384 -0.76 15.55 21.72
CA LEU A 384 -1.49 14.30 21.58
C LEU A 384 -2.14 14.24 20.20
N PRO A 385 -2.20 13.05 19.58
CA PRO A 385 -2.94 12.87 18.34
C PRO A 385 -4.45 13.03 18.54
N LEU A 386 -5.14 13.38 17.46
CA LEU A 386 -6.60 13.31 17.41
C LEU A 386 -7.01 11.84 17.35
N MET A 387 -8.10 11.50 18.05
CA MET A 387 -8.68 10.16 18.03
C MET A 387 -9.99 10.17 17.26
N GLU A 388 -10.14 9.26 16.29
CA GLU A 388 -11.34 9.13 15.48
C GLU A 388 -11.82 7.68 15.45
N TYR A 389 -13.13 7.47 15.48
CA TYR A 389 -13.78 6.19 15.26
C TYR A 389 -14.70 6.30 14.05
N LYS A 390 -14.50 5.46 13.04
CA LYS A 390 -15.39 5.40 11.87
C LYS A 390 -15.86 3.98 11.58
N ASP A 391 -17.14 3.85 11.26
CA ASP A 391 -17.66 2.67 10.57
C ASP A 391 -17.18 2.72 9.10
N ILE A 392 -16.65 1.61 8.61
CA ILE A 392 -16.18 1.50 7.22
C ILE A 392 -17.35 1.58 6.23
N ASP A 393 -18.57 1.25 6.65
CA ASP A 393 -19.79 1.39 5.85
C ASP A 393 -20.34 2.83 5.82
N ALA A 394 -19.75 3.76 6.57
CA ALA A 394 -20.18 5.16 6.54
C ALA A 394 -19.91 5.77 5.16
N SER A 395 -20.86 6.56 4.66
CA SER A 395 -20.79 7.16 3.32
C SER A 395 -19.62 8.14 3.15
N ASP A 396 -19.13 8.72 4.24
CA ASP A 396 -18.00 9.65 4.29
C ASP A 396 -16.66 8.95 4.62
N TYR A 397 -16.64 7.62 4.71
CA TYR A 397 -15.40 6.89 4.96
C TYR A 397 -14.55 6.77 3.69
N GLU A 398 -13.31 7.26 3.79
CA GLU A 398 -12.31 7.17 2.75
C GLU A 398 -11.04 6.52 3.29
N GLU A 399 -10.40 5.73 2.44
CA GLU A 399 -9.11 5.14 2.75
C GLU A 399 -8.31 4.91 1.47
N SER A 400 -7.06 5.34 1.44
CA SER A 400 -6.12 5.10 0.33
C SER A 400 -5.04 4.08 0.71
N TRP A 401 -4.29 3.56 -0.27
CA TRP A 401 -3.07 2.79 0.00
C TRP A 401 -1.90 3.64 0.48
N SER A 402 -1.99 4.97 0.32
CA SER A 402 -0.95 5.92 0.73
C SER A 402 -1.02 6.24 2.23
N GLU A 403 -2.19 6.12 2.86
CA GLU A 403 -2.36 6.40 4.29
C GLU A 403 -1.38 5.65 5.20
N GLY A 404 -0.70 6.40 6.07
CA GLY A 404 0.24 5.87 7.05
C GLY A 404 1.58 5.43 6.47
N LEU A 405 1.84 5.73 5.18
CA LEU A 405 3.18 5.65 4.60
C LEU A 405 3.95 6.93 4.92
N VAL A 406 5.23 6.75 5.22
CA VAL A 406 6.16 7.83 5.53
C VAL A 406 7.48 7.54 4.86
N ILE A 407 8.04 8.50 4.16
CA ILE A 407 9.42 8.40 3.68
C ILE A 407 10.34 9.33 4.46
N TYR A 408 11.38 8.73 5.04
CA TYR A 408 12.47 9.44 5.72
C TYR A 408 13.61 9.64 4.73
N HIS A 409 13.88 10.88 4.35
CA HIS A 409 14.93 11.21 3.37
C HIS A 409 16.31 11.22 4.02
N ASN A 410 17.29 10.65 3.31
CA ASN A 410 18.69 10.71 3.72
C ASN A 410 19.33 12.02 3.23
N PRO A 411 19.73 12.95 4.12
CA PRO A 411 20.38 14.19 3.71
C PRO A 411 21.77 13.98 3.07
N ASN A 412 22.39 12.81 3.27
CA ASN A 412 23.72 12.47 2.74
C ASN A 412 23.65 11.51 1.54
N ALA A 413 22.49 11.35 0.92
CA ALA A 413 22.33 10.48 -0.25
C ALA A 413 23.19 10.96 -1.42
N LEU A 414 23.99 10.06 -1.99
CA LEU A 414 24.75 10.31 -3.22
C LEU A 414 23.82 10.52 -4.42
N PHE A 415 22.69 9.81 -4.44
CA PHE A 415 21.62 9.95 -5.41
C PHE A 415 20.32 10.21 -4.65
N PRO A 416 19.97 11.47 -4.36
CA PRO A 416 18.76 11.79 -3.61
C PRO A 416 17.51 11.38 -4.40
N LEU A 417 16.45 11.02 -3.68
CA LEU A 417 15.17 10.69 -4.29
C LEU A 417 14.42 11.97 -4.65
N ASN A 418 13.77 11.99 -5.81
CA ASN A 418 12.85 13.07 -6.16
C ASN A 418 11.65 13.06 -5.19
N ILE A 419 11.46 14.15 -4.44
CA ILE A 419 10.37 14.29 -3.46
C ILE A 419 8.99 14.09 -4.09
N ASN A 420 8.82 14.46 -5.36
CA ASN A 420 7.53 14.36 -6.05
C ASN A 420 7.17 12.93 -6.44
N ALA A 421 8.13 11.98 -6.41
CA ALA A 421 7.86 10.57 -6.66
C ALA A 421 6.92 9.97 -5.59
N PHE A 422 6.86 10.59 -4.41
CA PHE A 422 6.04 10.19 -3.26
C PHE A 422 5.32 11.40 -2.66
N ASN A 423 4.61 12.16 -3.50
CA ASN A 423 3.89 13.37 -3.09
C ASN A 423 2.57 13.09 -2.34
N ASP A 424 2.11 11.85 -2.32
CA ASP A 424 0.86 11.41 -1.72
C ASP A 424 1.04 10.75 -0.33
N ILE A 425 2.23 10.90 0.26
CA ILE A 425 2.58 10.37 1.59
C ILE A 425 3.37 11.40 2.41
N CYS A 426 3.51 11.13 3.71
CA CYS A 426 4.32 11.94 4.60
C CYS A 426 5.81 11.90 4.20
N ASN A 427 6.41 13.06 3.93
CA ASN A 427 7.84 13.19 3.64
C ASN A 427 8.55 13.84 4.82
N VAL A 428 9.53 13.14 5.40
CA VAL A 428 10.32 13.62 6.54
C VAL A 428 11.75 13.90 6.11
N PHE A 429 12.21 15.11 6.42
CA PHE A 429 13.55 15.61 6.17
C PHE A 429 14.25 15.95 7.49
N TYR A 430 15.56 16.12 7.39
CA TYR A 430 16.37 16.63 8.48
C TYR A 430 17.05 17.93 8.07
N ASP A 431 16.97 18.92 8.94
CA ASP A 431 17.63 20.20 8.86
C ASP A 431 18.47 20.43 10.14
N ASN A 432 19.64 21.04 9.98
CA ASN A 432 20.57 21.25 11.09
C ASN A 432 20.10 22.31 12.09
N GLU A 433 19.25 23.26 11.68
CA GLU A 433 18.78 24.38 12.50
C GLU A 433 17.47 24.04 13.20
N VAL A 434 16.52 23.43 12.48
CA VAL A 434 15.17 23.17 13.00
C VAL A 434 14.89 21.69 13.33
N GLY A 435 15.79 20.78 12.99
CA GLY A 435 15.64 19.35 13.26
C GLY A 435 14.81 18.61 12.21
N LEU A 436 13.84 17.80 12.64
CA LEU A 436 13.01 17.03 11.70
C LEU A 436 11.87 17.88 11.14
N ILE A 437 11.79 17.97 9.83
CA ILE A 437 10.73 18.69 9.10
C ILE A 437 9.86 17.64 8.38
N GLY A 438 8.56 17.65 8.64
CA GLY A 438 7.60 16.77 7.98
C GLY A 438 6.65 17.54 7.08
N PHE A 439 6.56 17.14 5.81
CA PHE A 439 5.46 17.52 4.92
C PHE A 439 4.41 16.42 5.02
N ASN A 440 3.36 16.70 5.80
CA ASN A 440 2.29 15.74 6.08
C ASN A 440 1.06 16.05 5.24
N GLN A 441 0.26 15.02 4.98
CA GLN A 441 -1.12 15.24 4.57
C GLN A 441 -1.94 15.69 5.79
N SER A 442 -2.97 16.52 5.57
CA SER A 442 -3.89 16.87 6.67
C SER A 442 -4.53 15.59 7.20
N LYS A 443 -4.57 15.45 8.53
CA LYS A 443 -5.07 14.26 9.23
C LYS A 443 -4.32 12.96 8.90
N GLU A 444 -3.00 13.04 8.70
CA GLU A 444 -2.12 11.87 8.53
C GLU A 444 -2.38 10.80 9.60
N VAL A 445 -2.61 9.55 9.18
CA VAL A 445 -2.84 8.43 10.11
C VAL A 445 -1.51 7.98 10.73
N LEU A 446 -1.32 8.26 12.01
CA LEU A 446 -0.13 7.85 12.75
C LEU A 446 -0.14 6.34 13.03
N ASN A 447 -1.29 5.82 13.47
CA ASN A 447 -1.59 4.40 13.61
C ASN A 447 -3.10 4.18 13.68
N SER A 448 -3.54 2.93 13.46
CA SER A 448 -4.95 2.59 13.58
C SER A 448 -5.17 1.14 13.99
N PHE A 449 -6.34 0.88 14.57
CA PHE A 449 -6.83 -0.43 14.94
C PHE A 449 -8.18 -0.66 14.27
N THR A 450 -8.52 -1.91 13.97
CA THR A 450 -9.83 -2.23 13.38
C THR A 450 -10.46 -3.39 14.11
N PHE A 451 -11.65 -3.16 14.62
CA PHE A 451 -12.52 -4.18 15.16
C PHE A 451 -13.28 -4.80 13.98
N VAL A 452 -13.05 -6.08 13.71
CA VAL A 452 -13.79 -6.84 12.70
C VAL A 452 -14.83 -7.69 13.40
N VAL A 453 -16.09 -7.32 13.23
CA VAL A 453 -17.23 -7.93 13.91
C VAL A 453 -18.03 -8.73 12.89
N GLN A 454 -18.29 -9.98 13.21
CA GLN A 454 -19.28 -10.81 12.53
C GLN A 454 -20.51 -10.86 13.45
N PRO A 455 -21.57 -10.07 13.16
CA PRO A 455 -22.83 -10.18 13.87
C PRO A 455 -23.33 -11.63 13.78
N LYS A 456 -23.80 -12.16 14.91
CA LYS A 456 -24.41 -13.49 14.98
C LYS A 456 -25.83 -13.46 14.43
#